data_AF-A0A917A4E4-F1
#
_entry.id   AF-A0A917A4E4-F1
#
_cell.length_a   1.000
_cell.length_b   1.000
_cell.length_c   1.000
_cell.angle_alpha   90.00
_cell.angle_beta   90.00
_cell.angle_gamma   90.00
#
_symmetry.space_group_name_H-M   'P 1'
#
loop_
_entity.id
_entity.type
_entity.pdbx_description
1 polymer ?
#
loop_
_entity_poly.entity_id
_entity_poly.type
_entity_poly.pdbx_seq_one_letter_code
_entity_poly.pdbx_strand_id
1 'polypeptide(L)'
;MPWVTDSVLVAIVTVSGGIFGTLITAIFNRKSDETKVQQKQIIERLDTIDQTTKEIQEIALKTQDGTKKIQRYRLFHDLQVEILQGHTTIERFRELSILFESYQTLGGNGEIEALYEMYKKIPIVED
;
A
#
# COMPACT_ATOMS: atom_id res chain seq x y z
N MET A 1 61.35 1.92 53.89
CA MET A 1 60.17 1.04 53.88
C MET A 1 59.58 1.03 52.46
N PRO A 2 59.95 0.06 51.60
CA PRO A 2 59.57 0.03 50.17
C PRO A 2 58.09 -0.29 49.89
N TRP A 3 57.35 -0.85 50.86
CA TRP A 3 55.98 -1.35 50.67
C TRP A 3 54.92 -0.26 50.37
N VAL A 4 55.14 0.98 50.83
CA VAL A 4 54.19 2.09 50.62
C VAL A 4 54.32 2.66 49.20
N THR A 5 55.55 2.68 48.66
CA THR A 5 55.85 3.21 47.34
C THR A 5 55.25 2.34 46.24
N ASP A 6 55.36 1.01 46.39
CA ASP A 6 54.78 0.04 45.45
C ASP A 6 53.24 0.04 45.50
N SER A 7 52.65 0.19 46.69
CA SER A 7 51.19 0.26 46.86
C SER A 7 50.58 1.51 46.20
N VAL A 8 51.25 2.66 46.31
CA VAL A 8 50.81 3.92 45.67
C VAL A 8 50.93 3.83 44.15
N LEU A 9 52.00 3.22 43.64
CA LEU A 9 52.19 3.00 42.20
C LEU A 9 51.09 2.10 41.61
N VAL A 10 50.76 0.99 42.27
CA VAL A 10 49.69 0.08 41.83
C VAL A 10 48.33 0.76 41.87
N ALA A 11 48.05 1.56 42.90
CA ALA A 11 46.80 2.32 43.00
C ALA A 11 46.65 3.34 41.86
N ILE A 12 47.73 4.06 41.51
CA ILE A 12 47.72 5.02 40.40
C ILE A 12 47.51 4.31 39.06
N VAL A 13 48.20 3.18 38.82
CA VAL A 13 48.02 2.38 37.60
C VAL A 13 46.60 1.81 37.49
N THR A 14 46.04 1.35 38.61
CA THR A 14 44.68 0.78 38.68
C THR A 14 43.60 1.85 38.45
N VAL A 15 43.74 3.03 39.08
CA VAL A 15 42.81 4.16 38.90
C VAL A 15 42.91 4.73 37.48
N SER A 16 44.12 4.83 36.92
CA SER A 16 44.33 5.30 35.55
C SER A 16 43.70 4.35 34.52
N GLY A 17 43.85 3.04 34.72
CA GLY A 17 43.19 2.03 33.90
C GLY A 17 41.66 2.07 34.00
N GLY A 18 41.12 2.29 35.21
CA GLY A 18 39.67 2.42 35.43
C GLY A 18 39.05 3.66 34.77
N ILE A 19 39.71 4.82 34.86
CA ILE A 19 39.24 6.06 34.21
C ILE A 19 39.30 5.91 32.68
N PHE A 20 40.38 5.32 32.15
CA PHE A 20 40.51 5.10 30.72
C PHE A 20 39.47 4.10 30.18
N GLY A 21 39.24 3.00 30.89
CA GLY A 21 38.22 2.01 30.54
C GLY A 21 36.80 2.57 30.58
N THR A 22 36.48 3.41 31.58
CA THR A 22 35.17 4.07 31.67
C THR A 22 34.94 5.09 30.55
N LEU A 23 35.98 5.82 30.11
CA LEU A 23 35.89 6.74 28.96
C LEU A 23 35.66 5.98 27.64
N ILE A 24 36.39 4.89 27.38
CA ILE A 24 36.18 4.04 26.20
C ILE A 24 34.76 3.44 26.21
N THR A 25 34.32 2.93 27.37
CA THR A 25 32.98 2.35 27.53
C THR A 25 31.88 3.40 27.32
N ALA A 26 32.07 4.63 27.81
CA ALA A 26 31.11 5.72 27.62
C ALA A 26 31.00 6.16 26.15
N ILE A 27 32.11 6.20 25.42
CA ILE A 27 32.14 6.51 23.98
C ILE A 27 31.46 5.38 23.18
N PHE A 28 31.77 4.13 23.51
CA PHE A 28 31.16 2.97 22.87
C PHE A 28 29.65 2.89 23.13
N ASN A 29 29.23 3.12 24.38
CA ASN A 29 27.81 3.14 24.77
C ASN A 29 27.04 4.25 24.06
N ARG A 30 27.58 5.48 23.97
CA ARG A 30 26.94 6.57 23.21
C ARG A 30 26.73 6.24 21.74
N LYS A 31 27.75 5.69 21.07
CA LYS A 31 27.65 5.30 19.65
C LYS A 31 26.69 4.12 19.44
N SER A 32 26.68 3.16 20.37
CA SER A 32 25.70 2.07 20.43
C SER A 32 24.28 2.62 20.60
N ASP A 33 24.07 3.57 21.51
CA ASP A 33 22.76 4.14 21.79
C ASP A 33 22.22 4.96 20.62
N GLU A 34 23.06 5.77 19.96
CA GLU A 34 22.68 6.48 18.72
C GLU A 34 22.28 5.49 17.61
N THR A 35 23.03 4.40 17.43
CA THR A 35 22.73 3.36 16.44
C THR A 35 21.42 2.63 16.78
N LYS A 36 21.19 2.31 18.05
CA LYS A 36 19.93 1.69 18.52
C LYS A 36 18.74 2.61 18.36
N VAL A 37 18.90 3.91 18.62
CA VAL A 37 17.84 4.92 18.42
C VAL A 37 17.51 5.04 16.94
N GLN A 38 18.51 5.09 16.05
CA GLN A 38 18.28 5.11 14.61
C GLN A 38 17.59 3.83 14.12
N GLN A 39 18.03 2.65 14.58
CA GLN A 39 17.38 1.38 14.26
C GLN A 39 15.93 1.34 14.74
N LYS A 40 15.66 1.79 15.97
CA LYS A 40 14.31 1.84 16.52
C LYS A 40 13.40 2.79 15.71
N GLN A 41 13.90 3.96 15.34
CA GLN A 41 13.17 4.89 14.48
C GLN A 41 12.92 4.31 13.08
N ILE A 42 13.85 3.54 12.53
CA ILE A 42 13.65 2.85 11.24
C ILE A 42 12.56 1.78 11.38
N ILE A 43 12.58 0.97 12.43
CA ILE A 43 11.56 -0.06 12.69
C ILE A 43 10.17 0.58 12.86
N GLU A 44 10.04 1.64 13.67
CA GLU A 44 8.77 2.36 13.85
C GLU A 44 8.25 2.96 12.54
N ARG A 45 9.15 3.49 11.68
CA ARG A 45 8.78 3.99 10.35
C ARG A 45 8.34 2.86 9.42
N LEU A 46 8.99 1.70 9.46
CA LEU A 46 8.59 0.53 8.68
C LEU A 46 7.22 0.01 9.10
N ASP A 47 6.95 -0.09 10.41
CA ASP A 47 5.64 -0.47 10.93
C ASP A 47 4.54 0.49 10.45
N THR A 48 4.84 1.80 10.44
CA THR A 48 3.92 2.83 9.94
C THR A 48 3.67 2.69 8.44
N ILE A 49 4.71 2.39 7.64
CA ILE A 49 4.59 2.15 6.20
C ILE A 49 3.77 0.90 5.91
N ASP A 50 3.99 -0.19 6.65
CA ASP A 50 3.25 -1.43 6.51
C ASP A 50 1.76 -1.22 6.82
N GLN A 51 1.47 -0.47 7.89
CA GLN A 51 0.10 -0.13 8.26
C GLN A 51 -0.58 0.75 7.20
N THR A 52 0.10 1.79 6.73
CA THR A 52 -0.41 2.67 5.67
C THR A 52 -0.66 1.90 4.38
N THR A 53 0.22 0.96 4.03
CA THR A 53 0.10 0.13 2.83
C THR A 53 -1.13 -0.78 2.91
N LYS A 54 -1.40 -1.39 4.09
CA LYS A 54 -2.62 -2.18 4.32
C LYS A 54 -3.88 -1.34 4.17
N GLU A 55 -3.89 -0.13 4.72
CA GLU A 55 -5.02 0.80 4.60
C GLU A 55 -5.27 1.22 3.15
N ILE A 56 -4.21 1.53 2.40
CA ILE A 56 -4.30 1.84 0.96
C ILE A 56 -4.87 0.64 0.19
N GLN A 57 -4.41 -0.57 0.49
CA GLN A 57 -4.92 -1.78 -0.15
C GLN A 57 -6.42 -1.97 0.12
N GLU A 58 -6.86 -1.75 1.36
CA GLU A 58 -8.27 -1.84 1.71
C GLU A 58 -9.12 -0.78 0.98
N ILE A 59 -8.63 0.45 0.89
CA ILE A 59 -9.29 1.54 0.14
C ILE A 59 -9.36 1.20 -1.34
N ALA A 60 -8.27 0.67 -1.92
CA ALA A 60 -8.24 0.27 -3.32
C ALA A 60 -9.27 -0.81 -3.62
N LEU A 61 -9.40 -1.83 -2.76
CA LEU A 61 -10.40 -2.88 -2.89
C LEU A 61 -11.83 -2.34 -2.79
N LYS A 62 -12.10 -1.46 -1.83
CA LYS A 62 -13.42 -0.79 -1.70
C LYS A 62 -13.73 0.08 -2.92
N THR A 63 -12.74 0.77 -3.45
CA THR A 63 -12.88 1.63 -4.65
C THR A 63 -13.15 0.80 -5.89
N GLN A 64 -12.45 -0.33 -6.05
CA GLN A 64 -12.68 -1.28 -7.13
C GLN A 64 -14.11 -1.85 -7.08
N ASP A 65 -14.57 -2.28 -5.90
CA ASP A 65 -15.93 -2.80 -5.71
C ASP A 65 -17.01 -1.73 -5.96
N GLY A 66 -16.80 -0.51 -5.45
CA GLY A 66 -17.69 0.62 -5.70
C GLY A 66 -17.78 0.97 -7.19
N THR A 67 -16.64 1.03 -7.88
CA THR A 67 -16.57 1.27 -9.33
C THR A 67 -17.34 0.20 -10.09
N LYS A 68 -17.12 -1.08 -9.75
CA LYS A 68 -17.85 -2.20 -10.35
C LYS A 68 -19.36 -2.06 -10.20
N LYS A 69 -19.83 -1.70 -9.01
CA LYS A 69 -21.28 -1.53 -8.74
C LYS A 69 -21.88 -0.38 -9.54
N ILE A 70 -21.17 0.73 -9.68
CA ILE A 70 -21.61 1.88 -10.49
C ILE A 70 -21.67 1.51 -11.97
N GLN A 71 -20.64 0.86 -12.50
CA GLN A 71 -20.62 0.41 -13.90
C GLN A 71 -21.73 -0.61 -14.17
N ARG A 72 -21.97 -1.58 -13.26
CA ARG A 72 -23.10 -2.51 -13.35
C ARG A 72 -24.42 -1.79 -13.48
N TYR A 73 -24.68 -0.81 -12.60
CA TYR A 73 -25.91 -0.04 -12.60
C TYR A 73 -26.10 0.72 -13.91
N ARG A 74 -25.05 1.40 -14.40
CA ARG A 74 -25.10 2.13 -15.67
C ARG A 74 -25.36 1.21 -16.86
N LEU A 75 -24.59 0.13 -16.98
CA LEU A 75 -24.77 -0.86 -18.04
C LEU A 75 -26.17 -1.47 -18.02
N PHE A 76 -26.69 -1.83 -16.84
CA PHE A 76 -28.05 -2.35 -16.72
C PHE A 76 -29.08 -1.41 -17.34
N HIS A 77 -29.05 -0.13 -16.94
CA HIS A 77 -30.00 0.85 -17.43
C HIS A 77 -29.82 1.19 -18.90
N ASP A 78 -28.59 1.47 -19.33
CA ASP A 78 -28.32 1.90 -20.70
C ASP A 78 -28.59 0.76 -21.69
N LEU A 79 -28.15 -0.46 -21.41
CA LEU A 79 -28.41 -1.61 -22.28
C LEU A 79 -29.91 -1.91 -22.36
N GLN A 80 -30.65 -1.82 -21.25
CA GLN A 80 -32.10 -1.98 -21.28
C GLN A 80 -32.79 -0.95 -22.16
N VAL A 81 -32.39 0.32 -22.08
CA VAL A 81 -32.96 1.39 -22.91
C VAL A 81 -32.74 1.11 -24.38
N GLU A 82 -31.51 0.79 -24.79
CA GLU A 82 -31.17 0.54 -26.20
C GLU A 82 -31.90 -0.72 -26.72
N ILE A 83 -31.94 -1.79 -25.91
CA ILE A 83 -32.66 -3.02 -26.26
C ILE A 83 -34.16 -2.75 -26.44
N LEU A 84 -34.77 -1.93 -25.58
CA LEU A 84 -36.18 -1.55 -25.68
C LEU A 84 -36.45 -0.64 -26.90
N GLN A 85 -35.51 0.24 -27.25
CA GLN A 85 -35.57 1.05 -28.47
C GLN A 85 -35.41 0.20 -29.75
N GLY A 86 -34.77 -0.96 -29.64
CA GLY A 86 -34.63 -1.92 -30.73
C GLY A 86 -33.64 -1.50 -31.81
N HIS A 87 -32.82 -0.48 -31.55
CA HIS A 87 -31.71 -0.05 -32.38
C HIS A 87 -30.71 0.74 -31.51
N THR A 88 -29.49 0.90 -32.02
CA THR A 88 -28.44 1.73 -31.39
C THR A 88 -27.65 2.46 -32.47
N THR A 89 -26.79 3.38 -32.06
CA THR A 89 -25.92 4.15 -32.96
C THR A 89 -24.49 3.64 -32.87
N ILE A 90 -23.66 3.91 -33.87
CA ILE A 90 -22.24 3.46 -33.87
C ILE A 90 -21.50 4.02 -32.65
N GLU A 91 -21.74 5.29 -32.31
CA GLU A 91 -21.11 5.93 -31.15
C GLU A 91 -21.56 5.27 -29.85
N ARG A 92 -22.87 5.06 -29.68
CA ARG A 92 -23.44 4.42 -28.48
C ARG A 92 -22.93 2.99 -28.30
N PHE A 93 -22.85 2.23 -29.40
CA PHE A 93 -22.27 0.89 -29.40
C PHE A 93 -20.82 0.88 -28.94
N ARG A 94 -19.99 1.79 -29.46
CA ARG A 94 -18.59 1.90 -29.06
C ARG A 94 -18.46 2.24 -27.57
N GLU A 95 -19.20 3.23 -27.08
CA GLU A 95 -19.11 3.69 -25.69
C GLU A 95 -19.59 2.62 -24.69
N LEU A 96 -20.72 1.95 -24.99
CA LEU A 96 -21.22 0.86 -24.13
C LEU A 96 -20.30 -0.36 -24.17
N SER A 97 -19.64 -0.64 -25.29
CA SER A 97 -18.63 -1.71 -25.40
C SER A 97 -17.42 -1.44 -24.49
N ILE A 98 -16.90 -0.21 -24.49
CA ILE A 98 -15.77 0.20 -23.64
C ILE A 98 -16.15 0.09 -22.16
N LEU A 99 -17.34 0.57 -21.80
CA LEU A 99 -17.84 0.48 -20.43
C LEU A 99 -18.01 -0.99 -20.00
N PHE A 100 -18.51 -1.85 -20.89
CA PHE A 100 -18.65 -3.28 -20.64
C PHE A 100 -17.30 -3.97 -20.44
N GLU A 101 -16.29 -3.68 -21.25
CA GLU A 101 -14.94 -4.23 -21.10
C GLU A 101 -14.29 -3.82 -19.77
N SER A 102 -14.44 -2.55 -19.37
CA SER A 102 -14.00 -2.06 -18.06
C SER A 102 -14.69 -2.84 -16.94
N TYR A 103 -15.99 -3.07 -17.06
CA TYR A 103 -16.78 -3.80 -16.08
C TYR A 103 -16.36 -5.26 -15.96
N GLN A 104 -16.08 -5.93 -17.08
CA GLN A 104 -15.58 -7.31 -17.10
C GLN A 104 -14.21 -7.43 -16.42
N THR A 105 -13.32 -6.46 -16.63
CA THR A 105 -12.01 -6.40 -15.96
C THR A 105 -12.13 -6.32 -14.44
N LEU A 106 -13.23 -5.75 -13.92
CA LEU A 106 -13.52 -5.69 -12.49
C LEU A 106 -14.14 -6.98 -11.92
N GLY A 107 -14.29 -8.03 -12.74
CA GLY A 107 -14.94 -9.28 -12.37
C GLY A 107 -16.46 -9.17 -12.45
N GLY A 108 -16.95 -8.79 -13.62
CA GLY A 108 -18.37 -8.59 -13.93
C GLY A 108 -19.28 -9.79 -13.59
N ASN A 109 -20.58 -9.65 -13.84
CA ASN A 109 -21.55 -10.72 -13.61
C ASN A 109 -22.23 -11.19 -14.90
N GLY A 110 -22.81 -12.39 -14.85
CA GLY A 110 -23.49 -12.99 -16.00
C GLY A 110 -24.80 -12.29 -16.40
N GLU A 111 -25.39 -11.48 -15.51
CA GLU A 111 -26.60 -10.70 -15.80
C GLU A 111 -26.32 -9.61 -16.84
N ILE A 112 -25.30 -8.78 -16.59
CA ILE A 112 -24.91 -7.71 -17.53
C ILE A 112 -24.32 -8.30 -18.81
N GLU A 113 -23.59 -9.41 -18.71
CA GLU A 113 -23.11 -10.14 -19.89
C GLU A 113 -24.27 -10.59 -20.79
N ALA A 114 -25.31 -11.21 -20.20
CA ALA A 114 -26.50 -11.60 -20.96
C ALA A 114 -27.21 -10.41 -21.61
N LEU A 115 -27.36 -9.28 -20.90
CA LEU A 115 -27.91 -8.05 -21.47
C LEU A 115 -27.05 -7.52 -22.62
N TYR A 116 -25.73 -7.53 -22.47
CA TYR A 116 -24.82 -7.08 -23.52
C TYR A 116 -24.88 -7.98 -24.76
N GLU A 117 -25.01 -9.31 -24.59
CA GLU A 117 -25.23 -10.25 -25.69
C GLU A 117 -26.56 -10.03 -26.42
N MET A 118 -27.60 -9.58 -25.71
CA MET A 118 -28.85 -9.14 -26.33
C MET A 118 -28.68 -7.83 -27.09
N TYR A 119 -28.01 -6.86 -26.47
CA TYR A 119 -27.72 -5.56 -27.05
C TYR A 119 -26.95 -5.67 -28.38
N LYS A 120 -25.92 -6.52 -28.46
CA LYS A 120 -25.15 -6.73 -29.71
C LYS A 120 -25.96 -7.21 -30.91
N LYS A 121 -27.18 -7.71 -30.69
CA LYS A 121 -28.05 -8.23 -31.75
C LYS A 121 -28.99 -7.17 -32.32
N ILE A 122 -29.09 -6.00 -31.69
CA ILE A 122 -29.98 -4.94 -32.19
C ILE A 122 -29.32 -4.22 -33.38
N PRO A 123 -30.12 -3.74 -34.36
CA PRO A 123 -29.62 -2.97 -35.49
C PRO A 123 -28.80 -1.75 -35.08
N ILE A 124 -27.70 -1.53 -35.80
CA ILE A 124 -26.92 -0.29 -35.71
C ILE A 124 -27.38 0.63 -36.85
N VAL A 125 -27.77 1.85 -36.51
CA VAL A 125 -28.17 2.89 -37.44
C VAL A 125 -27.19 4.06 -37.38
N GLU A 126 -27.05 4.80 -38.48
CA GLU A 126 -26.40 6.11 -38.45
C GLU A 126 -27.30 7.14 -37.77
N ASP A 127 -26.69 8.10 -37.07
CA ASP A 127 -27.39 9.22 -36.43
C ASP A 127 -28.10 10.15 -37.43
#